data_AF-A0A920MI19-F1
#
_entry.id   AF-A0A920MI19-F1
#
_cell.length_a   1.000
_cell.length_b   1.000
_cell.length_c   1.000
_cell.angle_alpha   90.00
_cell.angle_beta   90.00
_cell.angle_gamma   90.00
#
_symmetry.space_group_name_H-M   'P 1'
#
loop_
_entity.id
_entity.type
_entity.pdbx_description
1 polymer ?
#
loop_
_entity_poly.entity_id
_entity_poly.type
_entity_poly.pdbx_seq_one_letter_code
_entity_poly.pdbx_strand_id
1 'polypeptide(L)'
;MPIDDEIKKLRAEIDRHNQLYHSEDNPEITDAEFDALYARLKKLEENLKAGEDSPTMKVGSKPSKGFEKHDHLKPMLSLSNVFNYEEFEKFEERIIKRINSKDIAYSIEPKFDGIGISLTYDDGNLIRAVTRGDGITGEIVTENVKTIKKIPLRIEKEAPKIIELRGEIFFRLNDFEKINEHLEESGNKKFVSPPKAAAGTF
;
A
#
# COMPACT_ATOMS: atom_id res chain seq x y z
N MET A 1 9.76 -0.63 -31.84
CA MET A 1 8.80 0.41 -31.40
C MET A 1 9.63 1.55 -30.83
N PRO A 2 9.35 2.82 -31.14
CA PRO A 2 10.02 3.96 -30.51
C PRO A 2 9.89 3.88 -28.97
N ILE A 3 10.95 4.26 -28.25
CA ILE A 3 10.98 4.19 -26.77
C ILE A 3 9.83 5.00 -26.15
N ASP A 4 9.49 6.14 -26.74
CA ASP A 4 8.38 7.00 -26.28
C ASP A 4 7.01 6.32 -26.41
N ASP A 5 6.81 5.48 -27.43
CA ASP A 5 5.57 4.74 -27.64
C ASP A 5 5.46 3.57 -26.65
N GLU A 6 6.60 2.96 -26.27
CA GLU A 6 6.65 1.92 -25.24
C GLU A 6 6.31 2.49 -23.87
N ILE A 7 6.87 3.65 -23.52
CA ILE A 7 6.57 4.36 -22.26
C ILE A 7 5.08 4.72 -22.20
N LYS A 8 4.51 5.30 -23.26
CA LYS A 8 3.08 5.64 -23.30
C LYS A 8 2.19 4.41 -23.09
N LYS A 9 2.53 3.29 -23.73
CA LYS A 9 1.78 2.05 -23.60
C LYS A 9 1.85 1.51 -22.17
N LEU A 10 3.06 1.43 -21.60
CA LEU A 10 3.27 0.94 -20.23
C LEU A 10 2.56 1.82 -19.19
N ARG A 11 2.59 3.16 -19.34
CA ARG A 11 1.85 4.07 -18.46
C ARG A 11 0.35 3.80 -18.49
N ALA A 12 -0.24 3.69 -19.68
CA ALA A 12 -1.67 3.42 -19.84
C ALA A 12 -2.08 2.03 -19.28
N GLU A 13 -1.24 1.02 -19.48
CA GLU A 13 -1.46 -0.34 -19.00
C GLU A 13 -1.40 -0.39 -17.46
N ILE A 14 -0.38 0.23 -16.85
CA ILE A 14 -0.24 0.34 -15.40
C ILE A 14 -1.41 1.13 -14.79
N ASP A 15 -1.80 2.26 -15.37
CA ASP A 15 -2.93 3.05 -14.89
C ASP A 15 -4.25 2.28 -14.96
N ARG A 16 -4.48 1.53 -16.05
CA ARG A 16 -5.65 0.65 -16.18
C ARG A 16 -5.65 -0.43 -15.12
N HIS A 17 -4.54 -1.12 -14.90
CA HIS A 17 -4.46 -2.17 -13.90
C HIS A 17 -4.57 -1.63 -12.48
N ASN A 18 -4.02 -0.44 -12.20
CA ASN A 18 -4.25 0.27 -10.94
C ASN A 18 -5.75 0.57 -10.73
N GLN A 19 -6.46 1.02 -11.76
CA GLN A 19 -7.89 1.27 -11.66
C GLN A 19 -8.68 -0.02 -11.42
N LEU A 20 -8.41 -1.07 -12.21
CA LEU A 20 -9.07 -2.38 -12.08
C LEU A 20 -8.82 -3.02 -10.71
N TYR A 21 -7.59 -2.91 -10.23
CA TYR A 21 -7.21 -3.35 -8.90
C TYR A 21 -7.96 -2.51 -7.87
N HIS A 22 -7.76 -1.20 -7.79
CA HIS A 22 -8.21 -0.40 -6.64
C HIS A 22 -9.67 0.06 -6.66
N SER A 23 -10.27 0.26 -7.84
CA SER A 23 -11.63 0.83 -7.95
C SER A 23 -12.69 -0.22 -8.26
N GLU A 24 -12.34 -1.25 -9.02
CA GLU A 24 -13.32 -2.19 -9.59
C GLU A 24 -13.24 -3.60 -8.98
N ASP A 25 -12.27 -3.85 -8.09
CA ASP A 25 -11.98 -5.15 -7.46
C ASP A 25 -12.02 -6.32 -8.46
N ASN A 26 -11.49 -6.07 -9.67
CA ASN A 26 -11.47 -7.00 -10.79
C ASN A 26 -10.10 -7.01 -11.48
N PRO A 27 -9.01 -7.41 -10.77
CA PRO A 27 -7.68 -7.48 -11.37
C PRO A 27 -7.65 -8.51 -12.51
N GLU A 28 -7.11 -8.10 -13.65
CA GLU A 28 -6.93 -8.96 -14.83
C GLU A 28 -5.57 -9.67 -14.86
N ILE A 29 -4.59 -9.15 -14.11
CA ILE A 29 -3.23 -9.66 -14.04
C ILE A 29 -2.83 -9.91 -12.58
N THR A 30 -1.85 -10.77 -12.37
CA THR A 30 -1.26 -11.05 -11.07
C THR A 30 -0.38 -9.89 -10.58
N ASP A 31 -0.15 -9.81 -9.27
CA ASP A 31 0.73 -8.79 -8.68
C ASP A 31 2.16 -8.87 -9.24
N ALA A 32 2.65 -10.08 -9.54
CA ALA A 32 3.97 -10.28 -10.15
C ALA A 32 4.05 -9.75 -11.60
N GLU A 33 2.98 -9.92 -12.38
CA GLU A 33 2.90 -9.35 -13.74
C GLU A 33 2.81 -7.82 -13.69
N PHE A 34 2.06 -7.27 -12.73
CA PHE A 34 2.00 -5.83 -12.49
C PHE A 34 3.38 -5.27 -12.10
N ASP A 35 4.07 -5.91 -11.15
CA ASP A 35 5.41 -5.53 -10.72
C ASP A 35 6.42 -5.57 -11.89
N ALA A 36 6.31 -6.54 -12.79
CA ALA A 36 7.14 -6.62 -13.99
C ALA A 36 6.90 -5.46 -14.96
N LEU A 37 5.63 -5.09 -15.20
CA LEU A 37 5.27 -3.90 -16.01
C LEU A 37 5.84 -2.63 -15.39
N TYR A 38 5.68 -2.47 -14.08
CA TYR A 38 6.16 -1.31 -13.34
C TYR A 38 7.69 -1.20 -13.35
N ALA A 39 8.41 -2.31 -13.12
CA ALA A 39 9.86 -2.37 -13.19
C ALA A 39 10.38 -2.03 -14.59
N ARG A 40 9.69 -2.49 -15.65
CA ARG A 40 10.02 -2.13 -17.03
C ARG A 40 9.86 -0.63 -17.29
N LEU A 41 8.74 -0.04 -16.88
CA LEU A 41 8.50 1.40 -17.02
C LEU A 41 9.58 2.21 -16.29
N LYS A 42 9.87 1.85 -15.03
CA LYS A 42 10.89 2.52 -14.21
C LYS A 42 12.27 2.50 -14.87
N LYS A 43 12.69 1.37 -15.44
CA LYS A 43 13.96 1.23 -16.15
C LYS A 43 14.06 2.10 -17.41
N LEU A 44 12.95 2.30 -18.11
CA LEU A 44 12.90 3.18 -19.28
C LEU A 44 12.98 4.65 -18.87
N GLU A 45 12.31 5.02 -17.78
CA GLU A 45 12.29 6.39 -17.23
C GLU A 45 13.57 6.78 -16.47
N GLU A 46 14.39 5.82 -16.03
CA GLU A 46 15.72 6.13 -15.46
C GLU A 46 16.62 6.89 -16.44
N ASN A 47 16.44 6.65 -17.75
CA ASN A 47 17.22 7.29 -18.82
C ASN A 47 16.56 8.53 -19.41
N LEU A 48 15.29 8.79 -19.07
CA LEU A 48 14.45 9.85 -19.62
C LEU A 48 13.67 10.46 -18.46
N LYS A 49 14.01 11.68 -18.02
CA LYS A 49 13.33 12.38 -16.89
C LYS A 49 11.82 12.09 -16.90
N ALA A 50 11.35 11.34 -15.88
CA ALA A 50 9.94 11.00 -15.75
C ALA A 50 9.08 12.27 -15.67
N GLY A 51 7.92 12.24 -16.31
CA GLY A 51 6.92 13.32 -16.18
C GLY A 51 6.25 13.26 -14.81
N GLU A 52 5.78 14.40 -14.30
CA GLU A 52 5.07 14.50 -13.01
C GLU A 52 3.79 13.64 -12.97
N ASP A 53 3.25 13.29 -14.14
CA ASP A 53 2.06 12.47 -14.33
C ASP A 53 2.34 10.95 -14.37
N SER A 54 3.61 10.54 -14.33
CA SER A 54 4.00 9.13 -14.45
C SER A 54 3.47 8.30 -13.26
N PRO A 55 2.93 7.08 -13.50
CA PRO A 55 2.58 6.15 -12.43
C PRO A 55 3.75 5.82 -11.51
N THR A 56 5.00 5.94 -11.98
CA THR A 56 6.20 5.72 -11.15
C THR A 56 6.46 6.84 -10.13
N MET A 57 5.81 7.99 -10.32
CA MET A 57 5.86 9.16 -9.44
C MET A 57 4.64 9.25 -8.52
N LYS A 58 3.57 8.50 -8.80
CA LYS A 58 2.35 8.43 -7.99
C LYS A 58 2.46 7.31 -6.96
N VAL A 59 1.94 7.56 -5.77
CA VAL A 59 1.89 6.59 -4.68
C VAL A 59 0.43 6.20 -4.49
N GLY A 60 0.09 4.91 -4.47
CA GLY A 60 -1.28 4.45 -4.21
C GLY A 60 -2.33 4.84 -5.26
N SER A 61 -3.61 4.78 -4.89
CA SER A 61 -4.75 4.98 -5.80
C SER A 61 -5.73 6.02 -5.27
N LYS A 62 -6.56 6.56 -6.18
CA LYS A 62 -7.55 7.58 -5.81
C LYS A 62 -8.62 6.96 -4.88
N PRO A 63 -8.90 7.58 -3.73
CA PRO A 63 -9.93 7.10 -2.81
C PRO A 63 -11.33 7.20 -3.43
N SER A 64 -12.19 6.23 -3.07
CA SER A 64 -13.54 6.01 -3.59
C SER A 64 -14.49 7.21 -3.33
N LYS A 65 -15.65 7.20 -3.97
CA LYS A 65 -16.62 8.31 -3.91
C LYS A 65 -17.51 8.30 -2.66
N GLY A 66 -17.42 7.28 -1.80
CA GLY A 66 -18.33 7.08 -0.66
C GLY A 66 -17.81 7.56 0.70
N PHE A 67 -16.49 7.52 0.91
CA PHE A 67 -15.89 7.84 2.20
C PHE A 67 -15.43 9.30 2.29
N GLU A 68 -15.52 9.88 3.48
CA GLU A 68 -14.90 11.17 3.78
C GLU A 68 -13.38 11.06 3.62
N LYS A 69 -12.77 12.07 3.01
CA LYS A 69 -11.34 12.11 2.73
C LYS A 69 -10.61 12.88 3.82
N HIS A 70 -9.40 12.44 4.15
CA HIS A 70 -8.57 13.11 5.14
C HIS A 70 -7.09 13.01 4.77
N ASP A 71 -6.39 14.13 4.92
CA ASP A 71 -4.95 14.20 4.70
C ASP A 71 -4.19 13.63 5.90
N HIS A 72 -3.15 12.84 5.66
CA HIS A 72 -2.30 12.31 6.71
C HIS A 72 -1.52 13.45 7.40
N LEU A 73 -1.21 13.33 8.70
CA LEU A 73 -0.41 14.38 9.39
C LEU A 73 0.97 14.55 8.76
N LYS A 74 1.50 13.46 8.20
CA LYS A 74 2.66 13.45 7.29
C LYS A 74 2.38 12.53 6.11
N PRO A 75 3.01 12.74 4.94
CA PRO A 75 2.89 11.77 3.84
C PRO A 75 3.27 10.34 4.28
N MET A 76 2.46 9.36 3.89
CA MET A 76 2.74 7.94 3.96
C MET A 76 3.52 7.50 2.73
N LEU A 77 4.76 7.06 2.94
CA LEU A 77 5.64 6.65 1.85
C LEU A 77 5.31 5.24 1.34
N SER A 78 5.85 4.90 0.18
CA SER A 78 5.97 3.52 -0.30
C SER A 78 7.37 2.99 -0.06
N LEU A 79 7.53 1.68 -0.15
CA LEU A 79 8.83 1.02 -0.21
C LEU A 79 9.22 0.76 -1.66
N SER A 80 10.52 0.85 -1.95
CA SER A 80 11.09 0.30 -3.18
C SER A 80 11.36 -1.19 -2.99
N ASN A 81 11.15 -1.97 -4.05
CA ASN A 81 11.39 -3.41 -4.02
C ASN A 81 12.77 -3.76 -4.61
N VAL A 82 13.31 -4.89 -4.16
CA VAL A 82 14.45 -5.60 -4.76
C VAL A 82 14.05 -7.06 -4.90
N PHE A 83 14.45 -7.72 -5.98
CA PHE A 83 13.99 -9.07 -6.32
C PHE A 83 15.09 -10.12 -6.30
N ASN A 84 16.34 -9.70 -6.16
CA ASN A 84 17.50 -10.57 -6.09
C ASN A 84 18.58 -9.98 -5.15
N TYR A 85 19.58 -10.81 -4.86
CA TYR A 85 20.63 -10.47 -3.91
C TYR A 85 21.53 -9.35 -4.45
N GLU A 86 21.81 -9.33 -5.75
CA GLU A 86 22.65 -8.31 -6.40
C GLU A 86 22.00 -6.92 -6.33
N GLU A 87 20.68 -6.83 -6.47
CA GLU A 87 19.92 -5.60 -6.27
C GLU A 87 19.94 -5.13 -4.82
N PHE A 88 19.87 -6.06 -3.88
CA PHE A 88 19.97 -5.78 -2.45
C PHE A 88 21.37 -5.25 -2.08
N GLU A 89 22.45 -5.86 -2.58
CA GLU A 89 23.82 -5.37 -2.38
C GLU A 89 23.97 -3.93 -2.92
N LYS A 90 23.45 -3.65 -4.12
CA LYS A 90 23.46 -2.29 -4.66
C LYS A 90 22.67 -1.30 -3.81
N PHE A 91 21.59 -1.74 -3.16
CA PHE A 91 20.85 -0.91 -2.21
C PHE A 91 21.72 -0.57 -0.98
N GLU A 92 22.39 -1.56 -0.42
CA GLU A 92 23.30 -1.38 0.72
C GLU A 92 24.49 -0.48 0.37
N GLU A 93 25.12 -0.67 -0.80
CA GLU A 93 26.21 0.18 -1.29
C GLU A 93 25.80 1.67 -1.35
N ARG A 94 24.56 1.95 -1.81
CA ARG A 94 24.02 3.32 -1.84
C ARG A 94 23.88 3.90 -0.43
N ILE A 95 23.47 3.10 0.55
CA ILE A 95 23.35 3.54 1.94
C ILE A 95 24.73 3.83 2.52
N ILE A 96 25.65 2.87 2.44
CA ILE A 96 27.03 3.00 2.97
C ILE A 96 27.69 4.26 2.41
N LYS A 97 27.57 4.50 1.10
CA LYS A 97 28.12 5.69 0.45
C LYS A 97 27.47 6.98 0.97
N ARG A 98 26.17 6.97 1.24
CA ARG A 98 25.42 8.15 1.70
C ARG A 98 25.71 8.51 3.16
N ILE A 99 25.86 7.51 4.03
CA ILE A 99 26.15 7.72 5.45
C ILE A 99 27.66 7.78 5.74
N ASN A 100 28.50 7.39 4.78
CA ASN A 100 29.96 7.28 4.90
C ASN A 100 30.41 6.39 6.08
N SER A 101 29.72 5.27 6.28
CA SER A 101 29.98 4.29 7.33
C SER A 101 29.51 2.91 6.89
N LYS A 102 30.21 1.88 7.37
CA LYS A 102 29.79 0.47 7.24
C LYS A 102 29.16 -0.08 8.52
N ASP A 103 29.14 0.72 9.59
CA ASP A 103 28.51 0.36 10.85
C ASP A 103 27.01 0.70 10.76
N ILE A 104 26.23 -0.26 10.25
CA ILE A 104 24.79 -0.12 9.99
C ILE A 104 24.06 -1.25 10.71
N ALA A 105 23.05 -0.87 11.51
CA ALA A 105 22.07 -1.81 12.04
C ALA A 105 20.77 -1.69 11.24
N TYR A 106 20.22 -2.82 10.79
CA TYR A 106 18.93 -2.89 10.12
C TYR A 106 17.87 -3.46 11.07
N SER A 107 16.68 -2.87 11.07
CA SER A 107 15.45 -3.54 11.54
C SER A 107 14.89 -4.35 10.37
N ILE A 108 14.70 -5.66 10.58
CA ILE A 108 14.18 -6.56 9.55
C ILE A 108 12.80 -7.03 9.99
N GLU A 109 11.79 -6.74 9.17
CA GLU A 109 10.39 -7.01 9.45
C GLU A 109 9.76 -7.78 8.29
N PRO A 110 8.88 -8.76 8.55
CA PRO A 110 8.09 -9.38 7.50
C PRO A 110 7.22 -8.33 6.79
N LYS A 111 7.22 -8.32 5.46
CA LYS A 111 6.29 -7.51 4.69
C LYS A 111 4.91 -8.19 4.69
N PHE A 112 3.99 -7.67 5.48
CA PHE A 112 2.60 -8.12 5.44
C PHE A 112 1.95 -7.70 4.12
N ASP A 113 1.05 -8.57 3.64
CA ASP A 113 0.27 -8.34 2.43
C ASP A 113 -1.16 -7.97 2.83
N GLY A 114 -1.42 -6.67 2.89
CA GLY A 114 -2.67 -6.12 3.40
C GLY A 114 -2.86 -4.68 2.93
N ILE A 115 -3.39 -3.85 3.82
CA ILE A 115 -3.67 -2.45 3.54
C ILE A 115 -3.02 -1.57 4.59
N GLY A 116 -2.21 -0.62 4.11
CA GLY A 116 -1.66 0.44 4.93
C GLY A 116 -2.76 1.30 5.56
N ILE A 117 -2.71 1.44 6.88
CA ILE A 117 -3.62 2.25 7.69
C ILE A 117 -2.82 3.25 8.55
N SER A 118 -3.41 4.41 8.78
CA SER A 118 -2.98 5.39 9.76
C SER A 118 -4.02 5.51 10.87
N LEU A 119 -3.59 5.45 12.12
CA LEU A 119 -4.42 5.56 13.32
C LEU A 119 -3.98 6.78 14.13
N THR A 120 -4.84 7.79 14.20
CA THR A 120 -4.58 8.99 15.01
C THR A 120 -5.21 8.86 16.39
N TYR A 121 -4.39 8.98 17.42
CA TYR A 121 -4.81 9.06 18.81
C TYR A 121 -4.60 10.49 19.33
N ASP A 122 -5.58 11.02 20.08
CA ASP A 122 -5.49 12.28 20.81
C ASP A 122 -5.78 12.05 22.29
N ASP A 123 -4.87 12.50 23.16
CA ASP A 123 -4.81 12.18 24.58
C ASP A 123 -5.00 10.67 24.86
N GLY A 124 -4.39 9.87 23.98
CA GLY A 124 -4.41 8.41 24.01
C GLY A 124 -5.72 7.76 23.52
N ASN A 125 -6.73 8.50 23.06
CA ASN A 125 -7.97 7.92 22.53
C ASN A 125 -7.93 7.87 20.99
N LEU A 126 -8.37 6.77 20.40
CA LEU A 126 -8.46 6.64 18.94
C LEU A 126 -9.55 7.60 18.41
N ILE A 127 -9.13 8.65 17.70
CA ILE A 127 -10.05 9.64 17.14
C ILE A 127 -10.28 9.47 15.64
N ARG A 128 -9.33 8.84 14.93
CA ARG A 128 -9.42 8.67 13.47
C ARG A 128 -8.62 7.49 12.98
N ALA A 129 -9.17 6.74 12.03
CA ALA A 129 -8.41 5.83 11.18
C ALA A 129 -8.57 6.22 9.72
N VAL A 130 -7.47 6.24 8.97
CA VAL A 130 -7.42 6.66 7.56
C VAL A 130 -6.67 5.62 6.74
N THR A 131 -7.24 5.18 5.63
CA THR A 131 -6.53 4.32 4.66
C THR A 131 -5.33 5.04 4.09
N ARG A 132 -4.32 4.32 3.58
CA ARG A 132 -3.17 4.99 2.95
C ARG A 132 -3.58 5.89 1.78
N GLY A 133 -4.55 5.48 0.98
CA GLY A 133 -4.96 6.17 -0.25
C GLY A 133 -3.77 6.40 -1.18
N ASP A 134 -3.56 7.66 -1.57
CA ASP A 134 -2.44 8.06 -2.43
C ASP A 134 -1.15 8.41 -1.65
N GLY A 135 -1.14 8.12 -0.35
CA GLY A 135 -0.04 8.46 0.55
C GLY A 135 -0.09 9.90 1.09
N ILE A 136 -0.90 10.79 0.51
CA ILE A 136 -1.16 12.13 1.05
C ILE A 136 -2.56 12.18 1.65
N THR A 137 -3.55 11.73 0.89
CA THR A 137 -4.96 11.70 1.26
C THR A 137 -5.46 10.27 1.23
N GLY A 138 -6.18 9.89 2.28
CA GLY A 138 -6.89 8.62 2.35
C GLY A 138 -8.36 8.77 2.70
N GLU A 139 -9.00 7.65 3.01
CA GLU A 139 -10.41 7.55 3.38
C GLU A 139 -10.56 7.31 4.87
N ILE A 140 -11.47 8.04 5.52
CA ILE A 140 -11.79 7.83 6.92
C ILE A 140 -12.57 6.52 7.06
N VAL A 141 -11.97 5.56 7.76
CA VAL A 141 -12.52 4.22 8.02
C VAL A 141 -12.56 3.91 9.53
N THR A 142 -12.71 4.97 10.34
CA THR A 142 -12.63 4.89 11.82
C THR A 142 -13.61 3.89 12.41
N GLU A 143 -14.87 3.87 11.97
CA GLU A 143 -15.89 2.97 12.53
C GLU A 143 -15.60 1.50 12.19
N ASN A 144 -15.14 1.21 10.98
CA ASN A 144 -14.71 -0.14 10.59
C ASN A 144 -13.51 -0.60 11.42
N VAL A 145 -12.51 0.27 11.59
CA VAL A 145 -11.30 -0.04 12.38
C VAL A 145 -11.63 -0.29 13.84
N LYS A 146 -12.61 0.41 14.43
CA LYS A 146 -13.08 0.16 15.80
C LYS A 146 -13.65 -1.26 16.00
N THR A 147 -14.04 -1.96 14.94
CA THR A 147 -14.51 -3.36 15.02
C THR A 147 -13.35 -4.36 15.17
N ILE A 148 -12.11 -3.96 14.85
CA ILE A 148 -10.94 -4.82 14.89
C ILE A 148 -10.45 -4.94 16.34
N LYS A 149 -10.78 -6.04 17.00
CA LYS A 149 -10.50 -6.29 18.44
C LYS A 149 -9.05 -6.09 18.87
N LYS A 150 -8.09 -6.28 17.96
CA LYS A 150 -6.65 -6.13 18.26
C LYS A 150 -6.16 -4.68 18.24
N ILE A 151 -6.96 -3.75 17.70
CA ILE A 151 -6.64 -2.34 17.70
C ILE A 151 -7.24 -1.73 18.97
N PRO A 152 -6.41 -1.22 19.89
CA PRO A 152 -6.91 -0.65 21.13
C PRO A 152 -7.63 0.68 20.84
N LEU A 153 -8.82 0.88 21.42
CA LEU A 153 -9.50 2.18 21.34
C LEU A 153 -8.80 3.26 22.18
N ARG A 154 -7.92 2.83 23.10
CA ARG A 154 -7.14 3.69 23.97
C ARG A 154 -5.74 3.13 24.19
N ILE A 155 -4.74 3.97 24.05
CA ILE A 155 -3.33 3.68 24.35
C ILE A 155 -2.91 4.37 25.67
N GLU A 156 -1.81 3.90 26.26
CA GLU A 156 -1.37 4.34 27.59
C GLU A 156 -0.98 5.83 27.63
N LYS A 157 -1.04 6.41 28.84
CA LYS A 157 -0.94 7.87 29.10
C LYS A 157 0.45 8.47 28.86
N GLU A 158 1.47 7.67 28.57
CA GLU A 158 2.82 8.16 28.24
C GLU A 158 2.97 8.50 26.73
N ALA A 159 1.94 8.23 25.92
CA ALA A 159 1.93 8.63 24.53
C ALA A 159 1.93 10.17 24.39
N PRO A 160 2.54 10.73 23.33
CA PRO A 160 2.39 12.14 22.97
C PRO A 160 0.91 12.53 22.88
N LYS A 161 0.60 13.81 23.13
CA LYS A 161 -0.77 14.33 23.05
C LYS A 161 -1.47 13.88 21.77
N ILE A 162 -0.82 14.09 20.62
CA ILE A 162 -1.27 13.56 19.33
C ILE A 162 -0.21 12.60 18.82
N ILE A 163 -0.62 11.38 18.48
CA ILE A 163 0.24 10.37 17.85
C ILE A 163 -0.47 9.70 16.69
N GLU A 164 0.26 9.52 15.59
CA GLU A 164 -0.17 8.77 14.41
C GLU A 164 0.59 7.44 14.37
N LEU A 165 -0.11 6.33 14.58
CA LEU A 165 0.44 4.98 14.47
C LEU A 165 0.10 4.43 13.08
N ARG A 166 1.12 3.90 12.39
CA ARG A 166 0.97 3.33 11.05
C ARG A 166 1.20 1.83 11.08
N GLY A 167 0.44 1.10 10.27
CA GLY A 167 0.59 -0.34 10.17
C GLY A 167 -0.19 -0.91 9.01
N GLU A 168 -0.28 -2.23 8.99
CA GLU A 168 -0.99 -2.99 7.95
C GLU A 168 -2.20 -3.69 8.57
N ILE A 169 -3.36 -3.58 7.94
CA ILE A 169 -4.51 -4.44 8.24
C ILE A 169 -4.53 -5.57 7.20
N PHE A 170 -4.56 -6.81 7.67
CA PHE A 170 -4.48 -7.99 6.82
C PHE A 170 -5.32 -9.14 7.39
N PHE A 171 -5.66 -10.09 6.52
CA PHE A 171 -6.27 -11.35 6.92
C PHE A 171 -5.22 -12.45 7.05
N ARG A 172 -5.38 -13.32 8.05
CA ARG A 172 -4.68 -14.60 8.04
C ARG A 172 -5.26 -15.46 6.93
N LEU A 173 -4.43 -16.30 6.30
CA LEU A 173 -4.87 -17.16 5.20
C LEU A 173 -6.08 -18.03 5.58
N ASN A 174 -6.02 -18.70 6.74
CA ASN A 174 -7.14 -19.53 7.22
C ASN A 174 -8.42 -18.73 7.49
N ASP A 175 -8.32 -17.45 7.86
CA ASP A 175 -9.50 -16.61 8.09
C ASP A 175 -10.09 -16.13 6.76
N PHE A 176 -9.23 -15.83 5.77
CA PHE A 176 -9.63 -15.50 4.40
C PHE A 176 -10.34 -16.67 3.70
N GLU A 177 -9.81 -17.89 3.83
CA GLU A 177 -10.41 -19.10 3.27
C GLU A 177 -11.83 -19.32 3.82
N LYS A 178 -12.00 -19.24 5.14
CA LYS A 178 -13.32 -19.38 5.78
C LYS A 178 -14.33 -18.33 5.32
N ILE A 179 -13.90 -17.08 5.13
CA ILE A 179 -14.78 -16.02 4.62
C ILE A 179 -15.25 -16.38 3.20
N ASN A 180 -14.33 -16.85 2.36
CA ASN A 180 -14.66 -17.25 0.99
C ASN A 180 -15.56 -18.50 0.92
N GLU A 181 -15.37 -19.46 1.81
CA GLU A 181 -16.29 -20.61 1.96
C GLU A 181 -17.70 -20.12 2.32
N HIS A 182 -17.84 -19.24 3.31
CA HIS A 182 -19.13 -18.72 3.73
C HIS A 182 -19.83 -17.88 2.64
N LEU A 183 -19.07 -17.09 1.89
CA LEU A 183 -19.60 -16.33 0.75
C LEU A 183 -20.15 -17.27 -0.33
N GLU A 184 -19.43 -18.36 -0.63
CA GLU A 184 -19.87 -19.36 -1.61
C GLU A 184 -21.14 -20.09 -1.18
N GLU A 185 -21.21 -20.53 0.09
CA GLU A 185 -22.41 -21.15 0.66
C GLU A 185 -23.64 -20.23 0.58
N SER A 186 -23.41 -18.92 0.67
CA SER A 186 -24.44 -17.89 0.59
C SER A 186 -24.72 -17.41 -0.85
N GLY A 187 -24.06 -17.99 -1.86
CA GLY A 187 -24.21 -17.61 -3.28
C GLY A 187 -23.59 -16.26 -3.65
N ASN A 188 -22.74 -15.69 -2.80
CA ASN A 188 -22.05 -14.44 -3.03
C ASN A 188 -20.71 -14.65 -3.76
N LYS A 189 -20.20 -13.58 -4.38
CA LYS A 189 -18.89 -13.59 -5.05
C LYS A 189 -17.76 -13.68 -4.01
N LYS A 190 -16.80 -14.59 -4.23
CA LYS A 190 -15.58 -14.70 -3.42
C LYS A 190 -14.65 -13.50 -3.61
N PHE A 191 -13.88 -13.20 -2.58
CA PHE A 191 -12.73 -12.31 -2.69
C PHE A 191 -11.58 -13.00 -3.44
N VAL A 192 -10.88 -12.22 -4.27
CA VAL A 192 -9.82 -12.72 -5.15
C VAL A 192 -8.49 -12.91 -4.41
N SER A 193 -8.21 -12.10 -3.38
CA SER A 193 -6.99 -12.18 -2.57
C SER A 193 -7.18 -11.61 -1.16
N PRO A 194 -6.32 -11.94 -0.18
CA PRO A 194 -6.42 -11.40 1.18
C PRO A 194 -6.37 -9.86 1.26
N PRO A 195 -5.51 -9.14 0.50
CA PRO A 195 -5.56 -7.67 0.47
C PRO A 195 -6.88 -7.12 -0.06
N LYS A 196 -7.51 -7.80 -1.04
CA LYS A 196 -8.83 -7.42 -1.58
C LYS A 196 -9.94 -7.63 -0.56
N ALA A 197 -9.90 -8.75 0.16
CA ALA A 197 -10.81 -8.98 1.26
C ALA A 197 -10.64 -7.91 2.35
N ALA A 198 -9.39 -7.53 2.68
CA ALA A 198 -9.13 -6.43 3.60
C ALA A 198 -9.75 -5.14 3.08
N ALA A 199 -9.63 -4.82 1.79
CA ALA A 199 -10.16 -3.57 1.21
C ALA A 199 -11.68 -3.54 1.25
N GLY A 200 -12.31 -4.61 0.77
CA GLY A 200 -13.76 -4.69 0.62
C GLY A 200 -14.54 -4.93 1.91
N THR A 201 -13.87 -5.07 3.06
CA THR A 201 -14.51 -5.17 4.38
C THR A 201 -14.46 -3.85 5.17
N PHE A 202 -13.82 -2.82 4.63
CA PHE A 202 -13.94 -1.43 5.09
C PHE A 202 -15.15 -0.73 4.46
#